data_AF-A0A7C0W9I3-F1
#
_entry.id   AF-A0A7C0W9I3-F1
#
_cell.length_a   1.000
_cell.length_b   1.000
_cell.length_c   1.000
_cell.angle_alpha   90.00
_cell.angle_beta   90.00
_cell.angle_gamma   90.00
#
_symmetry.space_group_name_H-M   'P 1'
#
loop_
_entity.id
_entity.type
_entity.pdbx_description
1 polymer ?
#
loop_
_entity_poly.entity_id
_entity_poly.type
_entity_poly.pdbx_seq_one_letter_code
_entity_poly.pdbx_strand_id
1 'polypeptide(L)'
;MSINLYIFLALAVGLVVGFVLSAIYYRGTAGKRLKDAEQKTSRLLQDARREAATIKKEGDLAAKDKIVQAKVEVEKELKEQRSELNRLDKRLRNREEMLDRKLEQFDKKEYSFNRREKEFLNREKKLAEKESNYEKLLKEQKELLERLSGLSSEDAKKQLLLIIEEESKFEAAKVAKRVEDEAVESANRKSKEIISLAIQRYASDYVSEHTISTVSLPSDEMKG
;
A
#
# COMPACT_ATOMS: atom_id res chain seq x y z
N MET A 1 -117.69 -8.09 -101.84
CA MET A 1 -117.81 -8.07 -100.36
C MET A 1 -117.06 -9.23 -99.69
N SER A 2 -116.89 -10.38 -100.34
CA SER A 2 -116.21 -11.58 -99.84
C SER A 2 -114.68 -11.45 -99.67
N ILE A 3 -113.97 -10.75 -100.57
CA ILE A 3 -112.49 -10.60 -100.51
C ILE A 3 -112.00 -9.81 -99.28
N ASN A 4 -112.71 -8.75 -98.88
CA ASN A 4 -112.32 -7.95 -97.72
C ASN A 4 -112.43 -8.76 -96.41
N LEU A 5 -113.42 -9.67 -96.30
CA LEU A 5 -113.59 -10.55 -95.13
C LEU A 5 -112.42 -11.54 -94.98
N TYR A 6 -111.92 -12.12 -96.06
CA TYR A 6 -110.75 -12.99 -96.04
C TYR A 6 -109.46 -12.24 -95.66
N ILE A 7 -109.31 -10.99 -96.08
CA ILE A 7 -108.18 -10.15 -95.71
C ILE A 7 -108.19 -9.84 -94.20
N PHE A 8 -109.35 -9.48 -93.63
CA PHE A 8 -109.47 -9.27 -92.18
C PHE A 8 -109.25 -10.55 -91.38
N LEU A 9 -109.71 -11.71 -91.86
CA LEU A 9 -109.49 -13.00 -91.21
C LEU A 9 -107.99 -13.39 -91.22
N ALA A 10 -107.31 -13.20 -92.35
CA ALA A 10 -105.87 -13.46 -92.47
C ALA A 10 -105.04 -12.54 -91.57
N LEU A 11 -105.43 -11.27 -91.43
CA LEU A 11 -104.77 -10.32 -90.54
C LEU A 11 -104.98 -10.69 -89.06
N ALA A 12 -106.19 -11.11 -88.70
CA ALA A 12 -106.50 -11.58 -87.34
C ALA A 12 -105.70 -12.84 -86.99
N VAL A 13 -105.62 -13.82 -87.90
CA VAL A 13 -104.82 -15.04 -87.71
C VAL A 13 -103.33 -14.71 -87.62
N GLY A 14 -102.81 -13.80 -88.46
CA GLY A 14 -101.43 -13.34 -88.39
C GLY A 14 -101.07 -12.68 -87.06
N LEU A 15 -101.97 -11.85 -86.51
CA LEU A 15 -101.79 -11.22 -85.20
C LEU A 15 -101.80 -12.25 -84.06
N VAL A 16 -102.71 -13.22 -84.09
CA VAL A 16 -102.77 -14.30 -83.07
C VAL A 16 -101.52 -15.16 -83.14
N VAL A 17 -101.09 -15.58 -84.33
CA VAL A 17 -99.87 -16.38 -84.51
C VAL A 17 -98.63 -15.59 -84.09
N GLY A 18 -98.53 -14.31 -84.48
CA GLY A 18 -97.43 -13.43 -84.05
C GLY A 18 -97.38 -13.22 -82.54
N PHE A 19 -98.53 -13.05 -81.88
CA PHE A 19 -98.62 -12.92 -80.43
C PHE A 19 -98.20 -14.21 -79.72
N VAL A 20 -98.66 -15.38 -80.19
CA VAL A 20 -98.29 -16.69 -79.62
C VAL A 20 -96.80 -16.97 -79.79
N LEU A 21 -96.23 -16.74 -80.98
CA LEU A 21 -94.79 -16.91 -81.24
C LEU A 21 -93.96 -15.94 -80.38
N SER A 22 -94.39 -14.68 -80.27
CA SER A 22 -93.74 -13.69 -79.40
C SER A 22 -93.80 -14.10 -77.92
N ALA A 23 -94.96 -14.58 -77.44
CA ALA A 23 -95.11 -15.05 -76.06
C ALA A 23 -94.23 -16.27 -75.76
N ILE A 24 -94.11 -17.22 -76.70
CA ILE A 24 -93.21 -18.38 -76.57
C ILE A 24 -91.75 -17.94 -76.56
N TYR A 25 -91.35 -17.02 -77.45
CA TYR A 25 -89.99 -16.49 -77.51
C TYR A 25 -89.62 -15.68 -76.24
N TYR A 26 -90.52 -14.84 -75.75
CA TYR A 26 -90.33 -14.09 -74.50
C TYR A 26 -90.25 -15.01 -73.28
N ARG A 27 -91.11 -16.03 -73.18
CA ARG A 27 -91.04 -17.03 -72.09
C ARG A 27 -89.75 -17.85 -72.14
N GLY A 28 -89.30 -18.26 -73.33
CA GLY A 28 -88.06 -19.02 -73.50
C GLY A 28 -86.80 -18.21 -73.18
N THR A 29 -86.75 -16.94 -73.59
CA THR A 29 -85.62 -16.04 -73.31
C THR A 29 -85.58 -15.57 -71.85
N ALA A 30 -86.74 -15.31 -71.23
CA ALA A 30 -86.82 -15.00 -69.80
C ALA A 30 -86.33 -16.18 -68.95
N GLY A 31 -86.74 -17.41 -69.27
CA GLY A 31 -86.27 -18.62 -68.59
C GLY A 31 -84.77 -18.88 -68.75
N LYS A 32 -84.21 -18.62 -69.94
CA LYS A 32 -82.75 -18.72 -70.18
C LYS A 32 -81.96 -17.67 -69.38
N ARG A 33 -82.41 -16.41 -69.38
CA ARG A 33 -81.77 -15.33 -68.59
C ARG A 33 -81.80 -15.61 -67.10
N LEU A 34 -82.90 -16.18 -66.59
CA LEU A 34 -83.01 -16.58 -65.18
C LEU A 34 -82.02 -17.70 -64.84
N LYS A 35 -81.96 -18.75 -65.67
CA LYS A 35 -81.00 -19.85 -65.51
C LYS A 35 -79.55 -19.38 -65.59
N ASP A 36 -79.22 -18.49 -66.54
CA ASP A 36 -77.88 -17.92 -66.67
C ASP A 36 -77.53 -17.04 -65.46
N ALA A 37 -78.48 -16.28 -64.92
CA ALA A 37 -78.30 -15.48 -63.71
C ALA A 37 -78.09 -16.37 -62.48
N GLU A 38 -78.91 -17.41 -62.30
CA GLU A 38 -78.74 -18.41 -61.24
C GLU A 38 -77.39 -19.12 -61.33
N GLN A 39 -76.97 -19.52 -62.54
CA GLN A 39 -75.67 -20.17 -62.75
C GLN A 39 -74.51 -19.21 -62.46
N LYS A 40 -74.61 -17.94 -62.86
CA LYS A 40 -73.60 -16.91 -62.52
C LYS A 40 -73.53 -16.68 -61.01
N THR A 41 -74.66 -16.52 -60.33
CA THR A 41 -74.69 -16.36 -58.87
C THR A 41 -74.15 -17.60 -58.15
N SER A 42 -74.48 -18.80 -58.63
CA SER A 42 -73.94 -20.05 -58.08
C SER A 42 -72.43 -20.16 -58.28
N ARG A 43 -71.89 -19.74 -59.44
CA ARG A 43 -70.44 -19.70 -59.68
C ARG A 43 -69.76 -18.68 -58.78
N LEU A 44 -70.29 -17.46 -58.70
CA LEU A 44 -69.79 -16.41 -57.80
C LEU A 44 -69.78 -16.86 -56.34
N LEU A 45 -70.84 -17.52 -55.87
CA LEU A 45 -70.89 -18.09 -54.52
C LEU A 45 -69.86 -19.20 -54.31
N GLN A 46 -69.64 -20.04 -55.32
CA GLN A 46 -68.63 -21.10 -55.26
C GLN A 46 -67.22 -20.52 -55.22
N ASP A 47 -66.93 -19.51 -56.04
CA ASP A 47 -65.64 -18.84 -56.09
C ASP A 47 -65.38 -18.08 -54.79
N ALA A 48 -66.36 -17.32 -54.27
CA ALA A 48 -66.27 -16.65 -52.98
C ALA A 48 -66.03 -17.65 -51.82
N ARG A 49 -66.66 -18.84 -51.85
CA ARG A 49 -66.41 -19.91 -50.87
C ARG A 49 -65.00 -20.48 -50.99
N ARG A 50 -64.49 -20.65 -52.22
CA ARG A 50 -63.12 -21.11 -52.46
C ARG A 50 -62.09 -20.08 -51.97
N GLU A 51 -62.27 -18.82 -52.31
CA GLU A 51 -61.42 -17.71 -51.84
C GLU A 51 -61.42 -17.61 -50.31
N ALA A 52 -62.60 -17.66 -49.68
CA ALA A 52 -62.69 -17.65 -48.21
C ALA A 52 -61.97 -18.85 -47.58
N ALA A 53 -62.08 -20.04 -48.19
CA ALA A 53 -61.36 -21.23 -47.71
C ALA A 53 -59.83 -21.10 -47.89
N THR A 54 -59.37 -20.48 -48.99
CA THR A 54 -57.95 -20.19 -49.22
C THR A 54 -57.43 -19.18 -48.22
N ILE A 55 -58.11 -18.04 -48.05
CA ILE A 55 -57.73 -17.01 -47.07
C ILE A 55 -57.64 -17.58 -45.67
N LYS A 56 -58.60 -18.44 -45.27
CA LYS A 56 -58.56 -19.10 -43.96
C LYS A 56 -57.32 -20.00 -43.83
N LYS A 57 -57.03 -20.82 -44.85
CA LYS A 57 -55.85 -21.70 -44.84
C LYS A 57 -54.54 -20.91 -44.81
N GLU A 58 -54.44 -19.83 -45.59
CA GLU A 58 -53.27 -18.93 -45.60
C GLU A 58 -53.11 -18.23 -44.26
N GLY A 59 -54.20 -17.77 -43.64
CA GLY A 59 -54.20 -17.21 -42.29
C GLY A 59 -53.73 -18.22 -41.24
N ASP A 60 -54.23 -19.45 -41.29
CA ASP A 60 -53.83 -20.53 -40.39
C ASP A 60 -52.34 -20.91 -40.57
N LEU A 61 -51.85 -20.93 -41.81
CA LEU A 61 -50.44 -21.17 -42.13
C LEU A 61 -49.55 -20.02 -41.64
N ALA A 62 -49.90 -18.77 -41.93
CA ALA A 62 -49.16 -17.60 -41.47
C ALA A 62 -49.12 -17.51 -39.94
N ALA A 63 -50.20 -17.87 -39.25
CA ALA A 63 -50.23 -17.96 -37.79
C ALA A 63 -49.29 -19.04 -37.27
N LYS A 64 -49.28 -20.24 -37.88
CA LYS A 64 -48.33 -21.31 -37.54
C LYS A 64 -46.89 -20.91 -37.78
N ASP A 65 -46.59 -20.27 -38.91
CA ASP A 65 -45.24 -19.79 -39.23
C ASP A 65 -44.74 -18.77 -38.21
N LYS A 66 -45.59 -17.81 -37.81
CA LYS A 66 -45.25 -16.85 -36.74
C LYS A 66 -44.99 -17.54 -35.40
N ILE A 67 -45.78 -18.55 -35.05
CA ILE A 67 -45.56 -19.32 -33.81
C ILE A 67 -44.22 -20.07 -33.88
N VAL A 68 -43.89 -20.68 -35.02
CA VAL A 68 -42.61 -21.38 -35.20
C VAL A 68 -41.44 -20.40 -35.13
N GLN A 69 -41.53 -19.25 -35.80
CA GLN A 69 -40.50 -18.22 -35.75
C GLN A 69 -40.28 -17.71 -34.31
N ALA A 70 -41.37 -17.39 -33.60
CA ALA A 70 -41.28 -16.96 -32.20
C ALA A 70 -40.65 -18.04 -31.30
N LYS A 71 -40.97 -19.32 -31.51
CA LYS A 71 -40.34 -20.43 -30.78
C LYS A 71 -38.84 -20.51 -31.05
N VAL A 72 -38.42 -20.39 -32.30
CA VAL A 72 -36.99 -20.44 -32.68
C VAL A 72 -36.22 -19.28 -32.04
N GLU A 73 -36.81 -18.08 -32.03
CA GLU A 73 -36.20 -16.90 -31.39
C GLU A 73 -36.04 -17.10 -29.89
N VAL A 74 -37.09 -17.56 -29.20
CA VAL A 74 -37.04 -17.87 -27.76
C VAL A 74 -36.02 -18.98 -27.45
N GLU A 75 -35.97 -20.04 -28.26
CA GLU A 75 -34.97 -21.11 -28.07
C GLU A 75 -33.53 -20.59 -28.23
N LYS A 76 -33.32 -19.67 -29.18
CA LYS A 76 -32.03 -19.03 -29.39
C LYS A 76 -31.65 -18.16 -28.19
N GLU A 77 -32.55 -17.30 -27.71
CA GLU A 77 -32.33 -16.46 -26.53
C GLU A 77 -32.04 -17.30 -25.28
N LEU A 78 -32.83 -18.36 -25.04
CA LEU A 78 -32.60 -19.27 -23.92
C LEU A 78 -31.25 -19.98 -24.01
N LYS A 79 -30.80 -20.34 -25.21
CA LYS A 79 -29.49 -20.94 -25.42
C LYS A 79 -28.36 -19.95 -25.14
N GLU A 80 -28.52 -18.69 -25.56
CA GLU A 80 -27.55 -17.62 -25.29
C GLU A 80 -27.48 -17.31 -23.79
N GLN A 81 -28.62 -17.12 -23.12
CA GLN A 81 -28.69 -16.94 -21.67
C GLN A 81 -28.08 -18.11 -20.91
N ARG A 82 -28.37 -19.36 -21.31
CA ARG A 82 -27.79 -20.55 -20.66
C ARG A 82 -26.28 -20.62 -20.86
N SER A 83 -25.77 -20.23 -22.02
CA SER A 83 -24.34 -20.13 -22.29
C SER A 83 -23.68 -19.05 -21.43
N GLU A 84 -24.31 -17.89 -21.28
CA GLU A 84 -23.83 -16.81 -20.42
C GLU A 84 -23.81 -17.22 -18.94
N LEU A 85 -24.90 -17.81 -18.44
CA LEU A 85 -24.98 -18.34 -17.07
C LEU A 85 -23.89 -19.38 -16.79
N ASN A 86 -23.63 -20.30 -17.73
CA ASN A 86 -22.55 -21.28 -17.58
C ASN A 86 -21.15 -20.62 -17.55
N ARG A 87 -20.95 -19.52 -18.28
CA ARG A 87 -19.69 -18.75 -18.24
C ARG A 87 -19.52 -18.04 -16.90
N LEU A 88 -20.60 -17.44 -16.39
CA LEU A 88 -20.60 -16.78 -15.08
C LEU A 88 -20.36 -17.79 -13.96
N ASP A 89 -21.03 -18.94 -13.98
CA ASP A 89 -20.85 -20.02 -12.99
C ASP A 89 -19.40 -20.52 -12.97
N LYS A 90 -18.80 -20.78 -14.14
CA LYS A 90 -17.37 -21.14 -14.23
C LYS A 90 -16.45 -20.08 -13.66
N ARG A 91 -16.72 -18.79 -13.94
CA ARG A 91 -15.92 -17.68 -13.42
C ARG A 91 -16.07 -17.55 -11.90
N LEU A 92 -17.27 -17.76 -11.37
CA LEU A 92 -17.54 -17.76 -9.94
C LEU A 92 -16.82 -18.90 -9.23
N ARG A 93 -16.95 -20.14 -9.72
CA ARG A 93 -16.23 -21.31 -9.17
C ARG A 93 -14.71 -21.12 -9.15
N ASN A 94 -14.14 -20.62 -10.25
CA ASN A 94 -12.71 -20.33 -10.29
C ASN A 94 -12.29 -19.27 -9.26
N ARG A 95 -13.18 -18.31 -8.97
CA ARG A 95 -12.92 -17.27 -7.97
C ARG A 95 -13.06 -17.82 -6.55
N GLU A 96 -14.05 -18.68 -6.30
CA GLU A 96 -14.21 -19.41 -5.04
C GLU A 96 -12.97 -20.28 -4.75
N GLU A 97 -12.54 -21.12 -5.70
CA GLU A 97 -11.32 -21.93 -5.54
C GLU A 97 -10.07 -21.08 -5.26
N MET A 98 -9.95 -19.91 -5.91
CA MET A 98 -8.84 -19.00 -5.66
C MET A 98 -8.92 -18.37 -4.27
N LEU A 99 -10.12 -18.06 -3.78
CA LEU A 99 -10.33 -17.53 -2.43
C LEU A 99 -10.04 -18.59 -1.38
N ASP A 100 -10.49 -19.83 -1.57
CA ASP A 100 -10.21 -20.95 -0.66
C ASP A 100 -8.71 -21.20 -0.55
N ARG A 101 -7.98 -21.22 -1.67
CA ARG A 101 -6.51 -21.33 -1.65
C ARG A 101 -5.84 -20.17 -0.91
N LYS A 102 -6.38 -18.95 -1.03
CA LYS A 102 -5.85 -17.80 -0.28
C LYS A 102 -6.13 -17.93 1.21
N LEU A 103 -7.33 -18.38 1.59
CA LEU A 103 -7.69 -18.64 2.99
C LEU A 103 -6.76 -19.68 3.60
N GLU A 104 -6.52 -20.81 2.93
CA GLU A 104 -5.57 -21.81 3.41
C GLU A 104 -4.13 -21.26 3.57
N GLN A 105 -3.71 -20.35 2.67
CA GLN A 105 -2.41 -19.69 2.81
C GLN A 105 -2.37 -18.72 3.99
N PHE A 106 -3.47 -18.01 4.25
CA PHE A 106 -3.60 -17.14 5.42
C PHE A 106 -3.58 -17.95 6.71
N ASP A 107 -4.34 -19.04 6.80
CA ASP A 107 -4.37 -19.92 7.98
C ASP A 107 -2.98 -20.50 8.28
N LYS A 108 -2.24 -20.93 7.25
CA LYS A 108 -0.85 -21.40 7.41
C LYS A 108 0.08 -20.30 7.92
N LYS A 109 -0.07 -19.09 7.39
CA LYS A 109 0.71 -17.93 7.86
C LYS A 109 0.36 -17.58 9.30
N GLU A 110 -0.92 -17.52 9.65
CA GLU A 110 -1.40 -17.24 11.00
C GLU A 110 -0.86 -18.28 12.00
N TYR A 111 -0.94 -19.57 11.66
CA TYR A 111 -0.36 -20.63 12.48
C TYR A 111 1.16 -20.43 12.68
N SER A 112 1.88 -20.11 11.61
CA SER A 112 3.33 -19.83 11.71
C SER A 112 3.64 -18.60 12.56
N PHE A 113 2.81 -17.55 12.47
CA PHE A 113 2.95 -16.32 13.24
C PHE A 113 2.70 -16.58 14.72
N ASN A 114 1.59 -17.23 15.06
CA ASN A 114 1.25 -17.63 16.43
C ASN A 114 2.34 -18.52 17.04
N ARG A 115 2.93 -19.43 16.25
CA ARG A 115 4.07 -20.23 16.72
C ARG A 115 5.29 -19.36 17.02
N ARG A 116 5.67 -18.46 16.11
CA ARG A 116 6.82 -17.55 16.30
C ARG A 116 6.60 -16.61 17.47
N GLU A 117 5.39 -16.10 17.65
CA GLU A 117 5.01 -15.25 18.79
C GLU A 117 5.19 -16.00 20.11
N LYS A 118 4.69 -17.24 20.22
CA LYS A 118 4.93 -18.08 21.40
C LYS A 118 6.41 -18.35 21.65
N GLU A 119 7.19 -18.61 20.60
CA GLU A 119 8.65 -18.79 20.70
C GLU A 119 9.34 -17.50 21.19
N PHE A 120 8.92 -16.33 20.70
CA PHE A 120 9.41 -15.03 21.13
C PHE A 120 9.09 -14.74 22.59
N LEU A 121 7.83 -14.90 23.00
CA LEU A 121 7.40 -14.72 24.40
C LEU A 121 8.16 -15.64 25.35
N ASN A 122 8.42 -16.89 24.96
CA ASN A 122 9.23 -17.81 25.75
C ASN A 122 10.70 -17.38 25.85
N ARG A 123 11.27 -16.82 24.78
CA ARG A 123 12.64 -16.29 24.80
C ARG A 123 12.73 -15.05 25.67
N GLU A 124 11.75 -14.15 25.57
CA GLU A 124 11.67 -12.94 26.38
C GLU A 124 11.60 -13.28 27.88
N LYS A 125 10.74 -14.23 28.27
CA LYS A 125 10.69 -14.73 29.66
C LYS A 125 12.04 -15.29 30.13
N LYS A 126 12.68 -16.13 29.31
CA LYS A 126 14.01 -16.68 29.64
C LYS A 126 15.09 -15.60 29.74
N LEU A 127 14.99 -14.55 28.93
CA LEU A 127 15.93 -13.43 28.97
C LEU A 127 15.73 -12.62 30.26
N ALA A 128 14.48 -12.29 30.61
CA ALA A 128 14.15 -11.61 31.85
C ALA A 128 14.58 -12.38 33.11
N GLU A 129 14.41 -13.72 33.11
CA GLU A 129 14.92 -14.57 34.20
C GLU A 129 16.45 -14.52 34.30
N LYS A 130 17.16 -14.56 33.16
CA LYS A 130 18.62 -14.44 33.13
C LYS A 130 19.09 -13.07 33.61
N GLU A 131 18.46 -11.99 33.16
CA GLU A 131 18.78 -10.62 33.60
C GLU A 131 18.61 -10.49 35.12
N SER A 132 17.50 -10.98 35.68
CA SER A 132 17.29 -10.97 37.14
C SER A 132 18.35 -11.79 37.89
N ASN A 133 18.74 -12.95 37.35
CA ASN A 133 19.80 -13.77 37.95
C ASN A 133 21.17 -13.09 37.86
N TYR A 134 21.47 -12.44 36.74
CA TYR A 134 22.70 -11.66 36.57
C TYR A 134 22.76 -10.50 37.56
N GLU A 135 21.67 -9.75 37.74
CA GLU A 135 21.62 -8.66 38.73
C GLU A 135 21.87 -9.16 40.15
N LYS A 136 21.27 -10.30 40.53
CA LYS A 136 21.53 -10.94 41.83
C LYS A 136 22.98 -11.36 41.98
N LEU A 137 23.52 -12.06 40.98
CA LEU A 137 24.92 -12.53 41.02
C LEU A 137 25.89 -11.35 41.08
N LEU A 138 25.61 -10.27 40.34
CA LEU A 138 26.43 -9.07 40.34
C LEU A 138 26.39 -8.37 41.71
N LYS A 139 25.24 -8.40 42.39
CA LYS A 139 25.09 -7.90 43.76
C LYS A 139 25.87 -8.78 44.75
N GLU A 140 25.70 -10.09 44.69
CA GLU A 140 26.43 -11.04 45.53
C GLU A 140 27.95 -10.94 45.33
N GLN A 141 28.40 -10.81 44.09
CA GLN A 141 29.82 -10.63 43.77
C GLN A 141 30.38 -9.33 44.35
N LYS A 142 29.62 -8.23 44.29
CA LYS A 142 29.99 -6.96 44.93
C LYS A 142 30.11 -7.13 46.44
N GLU A 143 29.10 -7.73 47.09
CA GLU A 143 29.12 -7.98 48.54
C GLU A 143 30.29 -8.88 48.97
N LEU A 144 30.60 -9.93 48.18
CA LEU A 144 31.74 -10.81 48.43
C LEU A 144 33.08 -10.09 48.26
N LEU A 145 33.22 -9.26 47.21
CA LEU A 145 34.40 -8.43 47.01
C LEU A 145 34.59 -7.48 48.21
N GLU A 146 33.55 -6.78 48.65
CA GLU A 146 33.59 -5.90 49.82
C GLU A 146 34.01 -6.63 51.09
N ARG A 147 33.53 -7.87 51.30
CA ARG A 147 33.92 -8.71 52.44
C ARG A 147 35.38 -9.17 52.34
N LEU A 148 35.83 -9.62 51.17
CA LEU A 148 37.19 -10.10 50.95
C LEU A 148 38.23 -8.98 51.03
N SER A 149 37.90 -7.79 50.52
CA SER A 149 38.76 -6.60 50.67
C SER A 149 38.77 -6.04 52.09
N GLY A 150 37.86 -6.50 52.97
CA GLY A 150 37.70 -5.96 54.33
C GLY A 150 37.32 -4.47 54.34
N LEU A 151 36.92 -3.94 53.19
CA LEU A 151 36.68 -2.53 52.90
C LEU A 151 35.44 -2.47 52.01
N SER A 152 34.45 -1.66 52.42
CA SER A 152 33.31 -1.39 51.54
C SER A 152 33.78 -0.65 50.28
N SER A 153 32.99 -0.70 49.19
CA SER A 153 33.37 0.00 47.96
C SER A 153 33.52 1.52 48.18
N GLU A 154 32.82 2.11 49.16
CA GLU A 154 33.00 3.51 49.57
C GLU A 154 34.29 3.71 50.38
N ASP A 155 34.62 2.78 51.29
CA ASP A 155 35.82 2.88 52.13
C ASP A 155 37.08 2.70 51.31
N ALA A 156 37.09 1.77 50.35
CA ALA A 156 38.19 1.59 49.40
C ALA A 156 38.41 2.87 48.57
N LYS A 157 37.33 3.54 48.15
CA LYS A 157 37.41 4.82 47.44
C LYS A 157 37.97 5.95 48.32
N LYS A 158 37.55 6.03 49.58
CA LYS A 158 38.08 7.00 50.56
C LYS A 158 39.56 6.75 50.85
N GLN A 159 39.96 5.49 51.01
CA GLN A 159 41.35 5.12 51.31
C GLN A 159 42.27 5.40 50.11
N LEU A 160 41.82 5.13 48.89
CA LEU A 160 42.56 5.51 47.68
C LEU A 160 42.75 7.03 47.58
N LEU A 161 41.71 7.81 47.89
CA LEU A 161 41.80 9.28 47.90
C LEU A 161 42.79 9.79 48.96
N LEU A 162 42.80 9.18 50.16
CA LEU A 162 43.75 9.51 51.22
C LEU A 162 45.20 9.23 50.82
N ILE A 163 45.48 8.08 50.20
CA ILE A 163 46.83 7.74 49.72
C ILE A 163 47.29 8.75 48.68
N ILE A 164 46.43 9.10 47.71
CA ILE A 164 46.74 10.11 46.69
C ILE A 164 47.00 11.48 47.34
N GLU A 165 46.24 11.84 48.38
CA GLU A 165 46.44 13.09 49.12
C GLU A 165 47.79 13.12 49.86
N GLU A 166 48.18 12.04 50.54
CA GLU A 166 49.46 11.93 51.24
C GLU A 166 50.66 11.96 50.28
N GLU A 167 50.61 11.20 49.17
CA GLU A 167 51.64 11.24 48.13
C GLU A 167 51.78 12.65 47.54
N SER A 168 50.65 13.31 47.26
CA SER A 168 50.64 14.68 46.74
C SER A 168 51.27 15.66 47.75
N LYS A 169 50.99 15.52 49.05
CA LYS A 169 51.61 16.34 50.11
C LYS A 169 53.11 16.08 50.23
N PHE A 170 53.55 14.84 50.12
CA PHE A 170 54.95 14.47 50.20
C PHE A 170 55.76 15.05 49.03
N GLU A 171 55.26 14.92 47.81
CA GLU A 171 55.90 15.52 46.62
C GLU A 171 55.91 17.06 46.72
N ALA A 172 54.82 17.67 47.18
CA ALA A 172 54.79 19.12 47.42
C ALA A 172 55.84 19.56 48.45
N ALA A 173 56.01 18.82 49.54
CA ALA A 173 57.03 19.11 50.56
C ALA A 173 58.46 18.99 50.01
N LYS A 174 58.72 17.98 49.17
CA LYS A 174 60.02 17.79 48.51
C LYS A 174 60.35 18.92 47.54
N VAL A 175 59.35 19.40 46.80
CA VAL A 175 59.50 20.59 45.94
C VAL A 175 59.77 21.82 46.81
N ALA A 176 59.01 22.04 47.87
CA ALA A 176 59.20 23.17 48.77
C ALA A 176 60.60 23.18 49.40
N LYS A 177 61.09 22.02 49.86
CA LYS A 177 62.42 21.92 50.46
C LYS A 177 63.53 22.21 49.44
N ARG A 178 63.38 21.72 48.21
CA ARG A 178 64.32 22.01 47.12
C ARG A 178 64.39 23.51 46.80
N VAL A 179 63.23 24.16 46.71
CA VAL A 179 63.13 25.61 46.49
C VAL A 179 63.78 26.38 47.64
N GLU A 180 63.58 25.94 48.88
CA GLU A 180 64.22 26.54 50.05
C GLU A 180 65.75 26.39 50.00
N ASP A 181 66.26 25.20 49.72
CA ASP A 181 67.69 24.94 49.64
C ASP A 181 68.35 25.73 48.49
N GLU A 182 67.70 25.81 47.32
CA GLU A 182 68.12 26.65 46.20
C GLU A 182 68.14 28.14 46.58
N ALA A 183 67.14 28.60 47.34
CA ALA A 183 67.08 29.98 47.83
C ALA A 183 68.21 30.28 48.82
N VAL A 184 68.51 29.36 49.75
CA VAL A 184 69.62 29.48 50.71
C VAL A 184 70.97 29.44 50.02
N GLU A 185 71.17 28.56 49.04
CA GLU A 185 72.41 28.49 48.26
C GLU A 185 72.62 29.77 47.45
N SER A 186 71.57 30.24 46.77
CA SER A 186 71.59 31.51 46.03
C SER A 186 71.88 32.69 46.94
N ALA A 187 71.25 32.75 48.13
CA ALA A 187 71.52 33.77 49.13
C ALA A 187 72.98 33.73 49.61
N ASN A 188 73.51 32.55 49.95
CA ASN A 188 74.91 32.38 50.37
C ASN A 188 75.90 32.79 49.28
N ARG A 189 75.63 32.42 48.03
CA ARG A 189 76.45 32.84 46.88
C ARG A 189 76.45 34.36 46.76
N LYS A 190 75.28 34.98 46.82
CA LYS A 190 75.10 36.43 46.74
C LYS A 190 75.75 37.16 47.91
N SER A 191 75.67 36.63 49.13
CA SER A 191 76.36 37.16 50.31
C SER A 191 77.89 37.13 50.15
N LYS A 192 78.44 36.00 49.66
CA LYS A 192 79.88 35.89 49.39
C LYS A 192 80.33 36.87 48.29
N GLU A 193 79.55 37.04 47.23
CA GLU A 193 79.79 38.04 46.19
C GLU A 193 79.84 39.46 46.77
N ILE A 194 78.87 39.82 47.62
CA ILE A 194 78.82 41.14 48.29
C ILE A 194 80.04 41.36 49.20
N ILE A 195 80.41 40.36 50.01
CA ILE A 195 81.57 40.46 50.92
C ILE A 195 82.87 40.58 50.12
N SER A 196 83.07 39.76 49.09
CA SER A 196 84.25 39.85 48.22
C SER A 196 84.34 41.21 47.54
N LEU A 197 83.21 41.75 47.06
CA LEU A 197 83.15 43.09 46.47
C LEU A 197 83.51 44.17 47.50
N ALA A 198 83.04 44.05 48.74
CA ALA A 198 83.39 44.97 49.82
C ALA A 198 84.89 44.90 50.16
N ILE A 199 85.45 43.70 50.32
CA ILE A 199 86.89 43.51 50.57
C ILE A 199 87.70 44.08 49.42
N GLN A 200 87.37 43.76 48.17
CA GLN A 200 88.05 44.29 46.99
C GLN A 200 88.03 45.82 46.96
N ARG A 201 86.95 46.45 47.42
CA ARG A 201 86.81 47.91 47.48
C ARG A 201 87.64 48.56 48.60
N TYR A 202 87.75 47.93 49.77
CA TYR A 202 88.49 48.49 50.93
C TYR A 202 89.97 48.09 50.99
N ALA A 203 90.37 46.99 50.33
CA ALA A 203 91.74 46.49 50.37
C ALA A 203 92.76 47.48 49.77
N SER A 204 92.37 48.23 48.73
CA SER A 204 93.23 49.25 48.14
C SER A 204 93.56 50.39 49.12
N ASP A 205 92.54 50.86 49.84
CA ASP A 205 92.71 51.95 50.81
C ASP A 205 93.53 51.49 52.03
N TYR A 206 93.28 50.28 52.55
CA TYR A 206 94.00 49.74 53.71
C TYR A 206 95.50 49.51 53.43
N VAL A 207 95.84 48.97 52.26
CA VAL A 207 97.25 48.75 51.86
C VAL A 207 97.98 50.08 51.67
N SER A 208 97.31 51.09 51.10
CA SER A 208 97.90 52.42 50.94
C SER A 208 98.19 53.09 52.28
N GLU A 209 97.36 52.88 53.30
CA GLU A 209 97.51 53.54 54.60
C GLU A 209 98.58 52.89 55.48
N HIS A 210 98.70 51.56 55.48
CA HIS A 210 99.58 50.83 56.41
C HIS A 210 101.00 50.54 55.89
N THR A 211 101.28 50.75 54.60
CA THR A 211 102.60 50.40 54.01
C THR A 211 103.54 51.60 53.86
N ILE A 212 103.09 52.83 54.17
CA ILE A 212 103.90 54.04 54.05
C ILE A 212 104.52 54.37 55.42
N SER A 213 105.73 53.87 55.67
CA SER A 213 106.55 54.33 56.80
C SER A 213 107.47 55.45 56.32
N THR A 214 107.10 56.70 56.55
CA THR A 214 107.98 57.85 56.31
C THR A 214 109.05 57.93 57.42
N VAL A 215 110.31 57.70 57.07
CA VAL A 215 111.47 57.99 57.94
C VAL A 215 111.97 59.40 57.62
N SER A 216 111.88 60.32 58.57
CA SER A 216 112.42 61.68 58.43
C SER A 216 113.92 61.67 58.75
N LEU A 217 114.76 61.97 57.76
CA LEU A 217 116.19 62.20 57.94
C LEU A 217 116.43 63.51 58.71
N PRO A 218 117.30 63.56 59.74
CA PRO A 218 117.83 64.80 60.28
C PRO A 218 118.76 65.44 59.23
N SER A 219 118.59 66.73 58.97
CA SER A 219 119.35 67.47 57.96
C SER A 219 120.86 67.54 58.28
N ASP A 220 121.65 67.06 57.32
CA ASP A 220 122.99 67.49 56.90
C ASP A 220 123.90 68.27 57.88
N GLU A 221 124.63 67.50 58.70
CA GLU A 221 126.02 67.79 59.08
C GLU A 221 126.99 66.69 58.56
N MET A 222 126.84 66.27 57.30
CA MET A 222 127.94 65.66 56.56
C MET A 222 128.20 66.41 55.26
N LYS A 223 129.15 67.35 55.35
CA LYS A 223 130.08 67.67 54.28
C LYS A 223 130.80 66.39 53.81
N GLY A 224 131.08 66.30 52.50
CA GLY A 224 132.02 65.35 51.93
C GLY A 224 131.60 64.85 50.56
#